data_AF-A0A1V4UBZ3-F1
#
_entry.id   AF-A0A1V4UBZ3-F1
#
_cell.length_a   1.000
_cell.length_b   1.000
_cell.length_c   1.000
_cell.angle_alpha   90.00
_cell.angle_beta   90.00
_cell.angle_gamma   90.00
#
_symmetry.space_group_name_H-M   'P 1'
#
loop_
_entity.id
_entity.type
_entity.pdbx_description
1 polymer ?
#
loop_
_entity_poly.entity_id
_entity_poly.type
_entity_poly.pdbx_seq_one_letter_code
_entity_poly.pdbx_strand_id
1 'polypeptide(L)'
;MLAVTLPMAAWFYASFLIRGEWTIPAYFLALTAIFALVFYLFAWLNLFGGADAWALIFLSVSIPAFPIEPLSGYPPAGFFPFAVLVNALLLNLFTPLLLGLQNLLHGRRAPFPYMLLGYPVPAVELPGAYGFIMEDIEENEDGSITRRFVRPLEAVRRMFSGEKRIYTKDLRLHPDDYSKEMALFKLAGQVWISYGIPFIVPLTAGFLSALFFGDILFFLIKSVSGV
;
A
#
# COMPACT_ATOMS: atom_id res chain seq x y z
N MET A 1 7.64 14.65 14.98
CA MET A 1 8.65 14.03 14.08
C MET A 1 9.60 15.07 13.49
N LEU A 2 9.13 16.05 12.72
CA LEU A 2 10.00 17.04 12.06
C LEU A 2 10.92 17.82 13.01
N ALA A 3 10.47 18.13 14.22
CA ALA A 3 11.27 18.82 15.24
C ALA A 3 12.52 18.03 15.71
N VAL A 4 12.54 16.71 15.50
CA VAL A 4 13.69 15.84 15.86
C VAL A 4 14.46 15.45 14.60
N THR A 5 13.77 15.14 13.50
CA THR A 5 14.43 14.66 12.28
C THR A 5 15.17 15.76 11.53
N LEU A 6 14.62 16.98 11.47
CA LEU A 6 15.29 18.10 10.78
C LEU A 6 16.63 18.49 11.42
N PRO A 7 16.74 18.64 12.76
CA PRO A 7 18.04 18.88 13.40
C PRO A 7 19.04 17.74 13.17
N MET A 8 18.58 16.48 13.19
CA MET A 8 19.47 15.33 12.96
C MET A 8 19.95 15.26 11.50
N ALA A 9 19.07 15.52 10.53
CA ALA A 9 19.45 15.61 9.12
C ALA A 9 20.41 16.79 8.89
N ALA A 10 20.12 17.96 9.47
CA ALA A 10 21.00 19.12 9.40
C ALA A 10 22.38 18.84 10.02
N TRP A 11 22.41 18.16 11.17
CA TRP A 11 23.64 17.70 11.81
C TRP A 11 24.42 16.73 10.92
N PHE A 12 23.74 15.75 10.31
CA PHE A 12 24.35 14.79 9.39
C PHE A 12 25.07 15.52 8.26
N TYR A 13 24.37 16.40 7.53
CA TYR A 13 24.99 17.17 6.44
C TYR A 13 26.10 18.10 6.94
N ALA A 14 25.89 18.81 8.06
CA ALA A 14 26.90 19.70 8.65
C ALA A 14 28.17 18.96 9.04
N SER A 15 28.06 17.72 9.54
CA SER A 15 29.20 16.92 9.98
C SER A 15 30.16 16.56 8.83
N PHE A 16 29.64 16.32 7.62
CA PHE A 16 30.44 16.08 6.42
C PHE A 16 31.01 17.37 5.85
N LEU A 17 30.23 18.45 5.86
CA LEU A 17 30.67 19.78 5.42
C LEU A 17 31.88 20.28 6.22
N ILE A 18 31.85 20.10 7.55
CA ILE A 18 32.95 20.48 8.45
C ILE A 18 34.22 19.64 8.16
N ARG A 19 34.05 18.39 7.72
CA ARG A 19 35.16 17.49 7.34
C ARG A 19 35.70 17.76 5.94
N GLY A 20 35.07 18.65 5.16
CA GLY A 20 35.45 18.95 3.78
C GLY A 20 35.04 17.87 2.76
N GLU A 21 34.21 16.91 3.16
CA GLU A 21 33.73 15.82 2.31
C GLU A 21 32.39 16.19 1.66
N TRP A 22 32.42 16.62 0.39
CA TRP A 22 31.22 17.08 -0.31
C TRP A 22 30.51 15.99 -1.11
N THR A 23 31.19 14.90 -1.43
CA THR A 23 30.69 13.86 -2.33
C THR A 23 29.55 13.05 -1.71
N ILE A 24 29.72 12.60 -0.47
CA ILE A 24 28.72 11.83 0.28
C ILE A 24 27.42 12.63 0.51
N PRO A 25 27.46 13.87 1.06
CA PRO A 25 26.24 14.65 1.25
C PRO A 25 25.58 15.02 -0.09
N ALA A 26 26.35 15.35 -1.14
CA ALA A 26 25.80 15.63 -2.45
C ALA A 26 25.09 14.40 -3.06
N TYR A 27 25.66 13.21 -2.88
CA TYR A 27 25.05 11.95 -3.32
C TYR A 27 23.67 11.73 -2.67
N PHE A 28 23.58 11.84 -1.34
CA PHE A 28 22.31 11.66 -0.63
C PHE A 28 21.29 12.75 -0.95
N LEU A 29 21.72 14.00 -1.14
CA LEU A 29 20.83 15.08 -1.58
C LEU A 29 20.28 14.81 -2.98
N ALA A 30 21.12 14.38 -3.92
CA ALA A 30 20.69 14.02 -5.28
C ALA A 30 19.67 12.87 -5.26
N LEU A 31 19.95 11.80 -4.51
CA LEU A 31 19.01 10.68 -4.36
C LEU A 31 17.69 11.12 -3.72
N THR A 32 17.75 11.93 -2.67
CA THR A 32 16.55 12.45 -2.00
C THR A 32 15.71 13.31 -2.95
N ALA A 33 16.34 14.18 -3.74
CA ALA A 33 15.67 15.03 -4.71
C ALA A 33 15.00 14.19 -5.83
N ILE A 34 15.72 13.22 -6.38
CA ILE A 34 15.18 12.31 -7.40
C ILE A 34 14.01 11.50 -6.84
N PHE A 35 14.18 10.90 -5.66
CA PHE A 35 13.15 10.11 -5.01
C PHE A 35 11.91 10.96 -4.71
N ALA A 36 12.09 12.16 -4.17
CA ALA A 36 10.99 13.07 -3.88
C ALA A 36 10.26 13.53 -5.15
N LEU A 37 10.99 13.83 -6.23
CA LEU A 37 10.42 14.20 -7.51
C LEU A 37 9.56 13.06 -8.08
N VAL A 38 10.07 11.82 -8.08
CA VAL A 38 9.34 10.65 -8.57
C VAL A 38 8.04 10.44 -7.78
N PHE A 39 8.11 10.47 -6.45
CA PHE A 39 6.91 10.28 -5.61
C PHE A 39 5.93 11.45 -5.68
N TYR A 40 6.42 12.67 -5.86
CA TYR A 40 5.57 13.83 -6.11
C TYR A 40 4.82 13.69 -7.44
N LEU A 41 5.49 13.25 -8.51
CA LEU A 41 4.86 12.98 -9.79
C LEU A 41 3.83 11.85 -9.69
N PHE A 42 4.12 10.78 -8.95
CA PHE A 42 3.15 9.71 -8.70
C PHE A 42 1.92 10.17 -7.93
N ALA A 43 2.10 11.05 -6.94
CA ALA A 43 1.00 11.67 -6.22
C ALA A 43 0.17 12.58 -7.14
N TRP A 44 0.82 13.38 -7.99
CA TRP A 44 0.15 14.28 -8.94
C TRP A 44 -0.66 13.53 -10.00
N LEU A 45 -0.14 12.40 -10.50
CA LEU A 45 -0.81 11.54 -11.47
C LEU A 45 -1.88 10.63 -10.84
N ASN A 46 -2.12 10.72 -9.52
CA ASN A 46 -3.01 9.83 -8.76
C ASN A 46 -2.69 8.32 -8.94
N LEU A 47 -1.43 7.99 -9.22
CA LEU A 47 -0.96 6.61 -9.41
C LEU A 47 -0.69 5.89 -8.09
N PHE A 48 -0.52 6.65 -7.01
CA PHE A 48 -0.14 6.16 -5.69
C PHE A 48 -1.03 6.78 -4.61
N GLY A 49 -1.18 6.11 -3.46
CA GLY A 49 -1.86 6.70 -2.31
C GLY A 49 -1.18 8.01 -1.94
N GLY A 50 -1.90 9.13 -2.07
CA GLY A 50 -1.29 10.46 -1.90
C GLY A 50 -0.59 10.61 -0.55
N ALA A 51 -1.21 10.12 0.53
CA ALA A 51 -0.63 10.11 1.87
C ALA A 51 0.66 9.28 1.96
N ASP A 52 0.72 8.12 1.29
CA ASP A 52 1.87 7.23 1.31
C ASP A 52 3.06 7.83 0.54
N ALA A 53 2.79 8.50 -0.59
CA ALA A 53 3.81 9.21 -1.35
C ALA A 53 4.44 10.34 -0.52
N TRP A 54 3.62 11.13 0.19
CA TRP A 54 4.11 12.16 1.10
C TRP A 54 4.90 11.57 2.26
N ALA A 55 4.48 10.44 2.85
CA ALA A 55 5.22 9.77 3.89
C ALA A 55 6.63 9.36 3.42
N LEU A 56 6.75 8.83 2.20
CA LEU A 56 8.02 8.46 1.58
C LEU A 56 8.91 9.67 1.28
N ILE A 57 8.34 10.79 0.84
CA ILE A 57 9.08 12.05 0.65
C ILE A 57 9.61 12.57 1.98
N PHE A 58 8.77 12.63 3.02
CA PHE A 58 9.21 13.10 4.33
C PHE A 58 10.25 12.18 4.96
N LEU A 59 10.12 10.86 4.73
CA LEU A 59 11.11 9.88 5.14
C LEU A 59 12.46 10.14 4.46
N SER A 60 12.49 10.39 3.15
CA SER A 60 13.74 10.60 2.43
C SER A 60 14.48 11.85 2.85
N VAL A 61 13.75 12.94 3.13
CA VAL A 61 14.33 14.17 3.65
C VAL A 61 14.81 14.00 5.09
N SER A 62 14.10 13.21 5.90
CA SER A 62 14.40 13.04 7.32
C SER A 62 15.55 12.08 7.59
N ILE A 63 15.61 10.95 6.87
CA ILE A 63 16.55 9.84 7.11
C ILE A 63 17.02 9.31 5.74
N PRO A 64 17.94 10.02 5.06
CA PRO A 64 18.43 9.60 3.74
C PRO A 64 19.38 8.40 3.81
N ALA A 65 20.11 8.24 4.91
CA ALA A 65 21.08 7.17 5.15
C ALA A 65 20.64 6.29 6.33
N PHE A 66 21.13 5.05 6.37
CA PHE A 66 20.86 4.13 7.48
C PHE A 66 21.41 4.71 8.79
N PRO A 67 20.56 4.86 9.83
CA PRO A 67 21.00 5.46 11.09
C PRO A 67 21.83 4.50 11.96
N ILE A 68 21.66 3.19 11.74
CA ILE A 68 22.33 2.10 12.46
C ILE A 68 22.73 1.06 11.42
N GLU A 69 23.84 0.36 11.66
CA GLU A 69 24.27 -0.74 10.81
C GLU A 69 23.24 -1.89 10.83
N PRO A 70 22.64 -2.25 9.68
CA PRO A 70 21.65 -3.30 9.63
C PRO A 70 22.29 -4.69 9.68
N LEU A 71 21.56 -5.68 10.20
CA LEU A 71 22.04 -7.07 10.32
C LEU A 71 22.48 -7.69 8.98
N SER A 72 21.83 -7.34 7.87
CA SER A 72 22.17 -7.85 6.53
C SER A 72 23.36 -7.14 5.87
N GLY A 73 23.91 -6.10 6.51
CA GLY A 73 24.86 -5.17 5.91
C GLY A 73 24.21 -4.14 4.98
N TYR A 74 25.00 -3.15 4.57
CA TYR A 74 24.52 -2.03 3.75
C TYR A 74 24.24 -2.47 2.30
N PRO A 75 23.09 -2.07 1.72
CA PRO A 75 22.87 -2.24 0.29
C PRO A 75 23.79 -1.32 -0.53
N PRO A 76 24.06 -1.61 -1.81
CA PRO A 76 25.01 -0.85 -2.63
C PRO A 76 24.71 0.66 -2.74
N ALA A 77 23.43 1.04 -2.70
CA ALA A 77 23.01 2.44 -2.75
C ALA A 77 23.05 3.14 -1.37
N GLY A 78 23.08 2.38 -0.27
CA GLY A 78 23.05 2.93 1.10
C GLY A 78 21.83 3.83 1.43
N PHE A 79 20.85 3.91 0.53
CA PHE A 79 19.74 4.85 0.61
C PHE A 79 18.57 4.22 1.35
N PHE A 80 18.41 4.62 2.61
CA PHE A 80 17.47 4.02 3.54
C PHE A 80 16.00 4.05 3.06
N PRO A 81 15.45 5.16 2.53
CA PRO A 81 14.06 5.22 2.08
C PRO A 81 13.71 4.22 0.98
N PHE A 82 14.69 3.88 0.13
CA PHE A 82 14.49 2.89 -0.91
C PHE A 82 14.40 1.48 -0.33
N ALA A 83 15.26 1.12 0.62
CA ALA A 83 15.15 -0.16 1.33
C ALA A 83 13.81 -0.28 2.08
N VAL A 84 13.34 0.81 2.70
CA VAL A 84 12.00 0.85 3.34
C VAL A 84 10.90 0.55 2.33
N LEU A 85 10.92 1.20 1.16
CA LEU A 85 9.95 0.97 0.10
C LEU A 85 9.98 -0.48 -0.41
N VAL A 86 11.17 -1.00 -0.71
CA VAL A 86 11.34 -2.38 -1.21
C VAL A 86 10.83 -3.39 -0.18
N ASN A 87 11.24 -3.25 1.08
CA ASN A 87 10.76 -4.11 2.16
C ASN A 87 9.24 -4.03 2.32
N ALA A 88 8.66 -2.82 2.27
CA ALA A 88 7.22 -2.63 2.36
C ALA A 88 6.48 -3.33 1.22
N LEU A 89 6.98 -3.24 -0.01
CA LEU A 89 6.41 -3.92 -1.18
C LEU A 89 6.50 -5.44 -1.06
N LEU A 90 7.64 -5.97 -0.61
CA LEU A 90 7.82 -7.41 -0.36
C LEU A 90 6.88 -7.91 0.74
N LEU A 91 6.79 -7.19 1.86
CA LEU A 91 5.89 -7.53 2.95
C LEU A 91 4.43 -7.46 2.53
N ASN A 92 4.08 -6.47 1.70
CA ASN A 92 2.74 -6.35 1.15
C ASN A 92 2.36 -7.51 0.20
N LEU A 93 3.33 -8.20 -0.40
CA LEU A 93 3.06 -9.38 -1.22
C LEU A 93 2.52 -10.56 -0.40
N PHE A 94 2.82 -10.61 0.91
CA PHE A 94 2.23 -11.62 1.81
C PHE A 94 0.75 -11.36 2.10
N THR A 95 0.29 -10.10 2.01
CA THR A 95 -1.12 -9.74 2.27
C THR A 95 -2.11 -10.57 1.43
N PRO A 96 -2.05 -10.60 0.09
CA PRO A 96 -2.97 -11.41 -0.71
C PRO A 96 -2.82 -12.92 -0.45
N LEU A 97 -1.61 -13.38 -0.14
CA LEU A 97 -1.35 -14.79 0.19
C LEU A 97 -2.04 -15.18 1.51
N LEU A 98 -1.92 -14.34 2.54
CA LEU A 98 -2.56 -14.54 3.84
C LEU A 98 -4.08 -14.52 3.72
N LEU A 99 -4.64 -13.60 2.93
CA LEU A 99 -6.09 -13.56 2.67
C LEU A 99 -6.58 -14.79 1.94
N GLY A 100 -5.84 -15.24 0.91
CA GLY A 100 -6.12 -16.48 0.21
C GLY A 100 -6.17 -17.67 1.14
N LEU A 101 -5.16 -17.80 2.00
CA LEU A 101 -5.08 -18.87 2.98
C LEU A 101 -6.22 -18.78 4.00
N GLN A 102 -6.52 -17.58 4.52
CA GLN A 102 -7.65 -17.37 5.43
C GLN A 102 -8.99 -17.73 4.78
N ASN A 103 -9.20 -17.36 3.52
CA ASN A 103 -10.42 -17.71 2.80
C ASN A 103 -10.54 -19.22 2.59
N LEU A 104 -9.44 -19.90 2.24
CA LEU A 104 -9.39 -21.35 2.11
C LEU A 104 -9.69 -22.06 3.45
N LEU A 105 -9.08 -21.60 4.55
CA LEU A 105 -9.28 -22.15 5.90
C LEU A 105 -10.72 -22.00 6.39
N HIS A 106 -11.39 -20.89 6.06
CA HIS A 106 -12.79 -20.64 6.43
C HIS A 106 -13.79 -21.20 5.39
N GLY A 107 -13.33 -21.95 4.38
CA GLY A 107 -14.20 -22.51 3.34
C GLY A 107 -14.88 -21.46 2.44
N ARG A 108 -14.40 -20.21 2.45
CA ARG A 108 -14.93 -19.11 1.65
C ARG A 108 -14.43 -19.25 0.22
N ARG A 109 -15.34 -19.50 -0.73
CA ARG A 109 -15.00 -19.72 -2.14
C ARG A 109 -15.35 -18.51 -2.99
N ALA A 110 -14.38 -18.01 -3.73
CA ALA A 110 -14.56 -17.09 -4.85
C ALA A 110 -13.72 -17.57 -6.04
N PRO A 111 -14.06 -17.15 -7.27
CA PRO A 111 -13.21 -17.40 -8.43
C PRO A 111 -11.81 -16.79 -8.21
N PHE A 112 -10.78 -17.46 -8.71
CA PHE A 112 -9.44 -16.88 -8.77
C PHE A 112 -9.44 -15.67 -9.73
N PRO A 113 -8.81 -14.52 -9.42
CA PRO A 113 -7.97 -14.22 -8.24
C PRO A 113 -8.69 -13.55 -7.07
N TYR A 114 -10.02 -13.39 -7.10
CA TYR A 114 -10.77 -12.62 -6.08
C TYR A 114 -10.64 -13.19 -4.66
N MET A 115 -10.42 -14.49 -4.54
CA MET A 115 -10.13 -15.14 -3.26
C MET A 115 -8.84 -14.62 -2.59
N LEU A 116 -7.90 -14.05 -3.36
CA LEU A 116 -6.68 -13.42 -2.82
C LEU A 116 -6.85 -11.92 -2.55
N LEU A 117 -7.86 -11.29 -3.16
CA LEU A 117 -7.98 -9.82 -3.22
C LEU A 117 -9.06 -9.26 -2.30
N GLY A 118 -9.84 -10.12 -1.65
CA GLY A 118 -10.88 -9.69 -0.74
C GLY A 118 -11.54 -10.82 0.03
N TYR A 119 -12.62 -10.50 0.72
CA TYR A 119 -13.33 -11.41 1.61
C TYR A 119 -14.83 -11.09 1.63
N PRO A 120 -15.71 -12.08 1.87
CA PRO A 120 -17.13 -11.86 2.01
C PRO A 120 -17.44 -11.21 3.36
N VAL A 121 -18.32 -10.21 3.34
CA VAL A 121 -18.84 -9.52 4.53
C VAL A 121 -20.38 -9.53 4.49
N PRO A 122 -21.06 -9.75 5.64
CA PRO A 122 -22.50 -9.61 5.72
C PRO A 122 -22.95 -8.20 5.31
N ALA A 123 -24.02 -8.10 4.52
CA ALA A 123 -24.52 -6.82 4.01
C ALA A 123 -24.82 -5.78 5.12
N VAL A 124 -25.23 -6.25 6.29
CA VAL A 124 -25.52 -5.43 7.47
C VAL A 124 -24.26 -4.74 8.01
N GLU A 125 -23.09 -5.36 7.86
CA GLU A 125 -21.81 -4.87 8.36
C GLU A 125 -21.03 -4.05 7.34
N LEU A 126 -21.49 -4.00 6.07
CA LEU A 126 -20.81 -3.28 4.99
C LEU A 126 -20.46 -1.81 5.31
N PRO A 127 -21.32 -1.01 5.97
CA PRO A 127 -20.97 0.37 6.31
C PRO A 127 -19.81 0.48 7.32
N GLY A 128 -19.57 -0.57 8.12
CA GLY A 128 -18.49 -0.63 9.10
C GLY A 128 -17.17 -1.18 8.54
N ALA A 129 -17.22 -1.85 7.39
CA ALA A 129 -16.06 -2.46 6.77
C ALA A 129 -15.20 -1.45 6.01
N TYR A 130 -13.93 -1.80 5.76
CA TYR A 130 -12.98 -0.98 5.00
C TYR A 130 -12.61 -1.68 3.70
N GLY A 131 -13.10 -1.15 2.58
CA GLY A 131 -12.87 -1.71 1.26
C GLY A 131 -13.79 -1.12 0.20
N PHE A 132 -13.67 -1.62 -1.03
CA PHE A 132 -14.63 -1.36 -2.10
C PHE A 132 -15.32 -2.65 -2.50
N ILE A 133 -16.55 -2.53 -2.99
CA ILE A 133 -17.35 -3.69 -3.40
C ILE A 133 -16.76 -4.28 -4.68
N MET A 134 -16.58 -5.61 -4.72
CA MET A 134 -16.00 -6.33 -5.86
C MET A 134 -17.04 -7.03 -6.73
N GLU A 135 -18.31 -6.96 -6.35
CA GLU A 135 -19.42 -7.61 -7.03
C GLU A 135 -20.41 -6.56 -7.55
N ASP A 136 -20.80 -6.69 -8.82
CA ASP A 136 -22.01 -6.08 -9.34
C ASP A 136 -23.17 -7.04 -9.05
N ILE A 137 -24.19 -6.57 -8.33
CA ILE A 137 -25.37 -7.33 -7.92
C ILE A 137 -26.57 -6.68 -8.59
N GLU A 138 -27.25 -7.44 -9.45
CA GLU A 138 -28.43 -7.00 -10.19
C GLU A 138 -29.60 -7.93 -9.88
N GLU A 139 -30.78 -7.34 -9.74
CA GLU A 139 -32.06 -8.06 -9.61
C GLU A 139 -32.72 -8.15 -10.99
N ASN A 140 -32.91 -9.37 -11.48
CA ASN A 140 -33.64 -9.61 -12.73
C ASN A 140 -35.14 -9.38 -12.53
N GLU A 141 -35.86 -9.15 -13.63
CA GLU A 141 -37.33 -8.96 -13.64
C GLU A 141 -38.10 -10.14 -13.01
N ASP A 142 -37.50 -11.34 -13.00
CA ASP A 142 -38.06 -12.56 -12.37
C ASP A 142 -37.82 -12.64 -10.83
N GLY A 143 -37.21 -11.62 -10.21
CA GLY A 143 -36.81 -11.62 -8.80
C GLY A 143 -35.59 -12.49 -8.49
N SER A 144 -34.90 -13.01 -9.52
CA SER A 144 -33.64 -13.73 -9.35
C SER A 144 -32.45 -12.77 -9.26
N ILE A 145 -31.53 -13.03 -8.32
CA ILE A 145 -30.35 -12.19 -8.10
C ILE A 145 -29.21 -12.75 -8.94
N THR A 146 -28.65 -11.92 -9.84
CA THR A 146 -27.40 -12.23 -10.53
C THR A 146 -26.24 -11.56 -9.83
N ARG A 147 -25.14 -12.29 -9.70
CA ARG A 147 -23.91 -11.81 -9.07
C ARG A 147 -22.77 -11.96 -10.05
N ARG A 148 -22.06 -10.86 -10.29
CA ARG A 148 -20.89 -10.87 -11.17
C ARG A 148 -19.73 -10.16 -10.49
N PHE A 149 -18.60 -10.85 -10.39
CA PHE A 149 -17.36 -10.20 -9.98
C PHE A 149 -16.88 -9.24 -11.06
N VAL A 150 -16.54 -8.02 -10.64
CA VAL A 150 -15.98 -7.00 -11.52
C VAL A 150 -14.58 -7.43 -11.95
N ARG A 151 -14.37 -7.60 -13.25
CA ARG A 151 -13.09 -8.08 -13.80
C ARG A 151 -11.96 -7.09 -13.51
N PRO A 152 -10.71 -7.52 -13.24
CA PRO A 152 -9.61 -6.58 -12.97
C PRO A 152 -9.42 -5.54 -14.08
N LEU A 153 -9.49 -5.96 -15.35
CA LEU A 153 -9.38 -5.04 -16.50
C LEU A 153 -10.56 -4.07 -16.60
N GLU A 154 -11.77 -4.55 -16.27
CA GLU A 154 -12.98 -3.74 -16.23
C GLU A 154 -12.89 -2.71 -15.09
N ALA A 155 -12.43 -3.14 -13.92
CA ALA A 155 -12.19 -2.29 -12.77
C ALA A 155 -11.17 -1.17 -13.11
N VAL A 156 -10.06 -1.50 -13.77
CA VAL A 156 -9.05 -0.52 -14.22
C VAL A 156 -9.66 0.44 -15.24
N ARG A 157 -10.43 -0.04 -16.21
CA ARG A 157 -11.13 0.81 -17.18
C ARG A 157 -12.09 1.78 -16.49
N ARG A 158 -12.90 1.32 -15.53
CA ARG A 158 -13.82 2.16 -14.74
C ARG A 158 -13.08 3.24 -13.95
N MET A 159 -11.88 2.92 -13.43
CA MET A 159 -11.02 3.88 -12.73
C MET A 159 -10.56 5.02 -13.66
N PHE A 160 -10.20 4.71 -14.91
CA PHE A 160 -9.82 5.71 -15.90
C PHE A 160 -11.01 6.45 -16.54
N SER A 161 -12.18 5.83 -16.63
CA SER A 161 -13.40 6.45 -17.19
C SER A 161 -14.11 7.39 -16.20
N GLY A 162 -13.70 7.40 -14.93
CA GLY A 162 -14.35 8.20 -13.88
C GLY A 162 -15.67 7.59 -13.38
N GLU A 163 -15.95 6.33 -13.70
CA GLU A 163 -17.10 5.61 -13.16
C GLU A 163 -16.91 5.40 -11.65
N LYS A 164 -17.87 5.89 -10.86
CA LYS A 164 -17.84 5.81 -9.40
C LYS A 164 -17.95 4.36 -8.95
N ARG A 165 -16.90 3.84 -8.31
CA ARG A 165 -16.98 2.59 -7.53
C ARG A 165 -17.70 2.88 -6.22
N ILE A 166 -18.54 1.97 -5.77
CA ILE A 166 -19.19 2.06 -4.46
C ILE A 166 -18.16 1.66 -3.39
N TYR A 167 -17.67 2.64 -2.63
CA TYR A 167 -16.85 2.37 -1.46
C TYR A 167 -17.73 2.12 -0.25
N THR A 168 -17.31 1.20 0.63
CA THR A 168 -17.94 1.00 1.96
C THR A 168 -18.04 2.30 2.76
N LYS A 169 -17.05 3.19 2.60
CA LYS A 169 -17.04 4.55 3.15
C LYS A 169 -18.20 5.40 2.65
N ASP A 170 -18.58 5.29 1.38
CA ASP A 170 -19.67 6.08 0.80
C ASP A 170 -21.03 5.62 1.34
N LEU A 171 -21.20 4.31 1.54
CA LEU A 171 -22.37 3.74 2.24
C LEU A 171 -22.51 4.28 3.67
N ARG A 172 -21.38 4.59 4.33
CA ARG A 172 -21.35 5.13 5.69
C ARG A 172 -21.57 6.64 5.74
N LEU A 173 -20.98 7.39 4.82
CA LEU A 173 -21.03 8.87 4.82
C LEU A 173 -22.29 9.41 4.14
N HIS A 174 -22.84 8.68 3.17
CA HIS A 174 -23.99 9.08 2.36
C HIS A 174 -25.04 7.96 2.29
N PRO A 175 -25.59 7.50 3.42
CA PRO A 175 -26.49 6.34 3.45
C PRO A 175 -27.76 6.50 2.60
N ASP A 176 -28.29 7.73 2.48
CA ASP A 176 -29.52 8.01 1.73
C ASP A 176 -29.34 7.82 0.21
N ASP A 177 -28.15 8.16 -0.30
CA ASP A 177 -27.81 8.08 -1.73
C ASP A 177 -27.69 6.62 -2.24
N TYR A 178 -27.42 5.68 -1.33
CA TYR A 178 -27.17 4.26 -1.65
C TYR A 178 -28.23 3.30 -1.08
N SER A 179 -29.43 3.81 -0.81
CA SER A 179 -30.52 3.05 -0.19
C SER A 179 -31.00 1.87 -1.06
N LYS A 180 -30.99 2.02 -2.39
CA LYS A 180 -31.37 0.97 -3.34
C LYS A 180 -30.31 -0.14 -3.42
N GLU A 181 -29.05 0.25 -3.52
CA GLU A 181 -27.89 -0.65 -3.55
C GLU A 181 -27.79 -1.44 -2.24
N MET A 182 -28.03 -0.78 -1.11
CA MET A 182 -28.07 -1.43 0.20
C MET A 182 -29.20 -2.47 0.31
N ALA A 183 -30.36 -2.23 -0.31
CA ALA A 183 -31.44 -3.21 -0.37
C ALA A 183 -31.02 -4.45 -1.17
N LEU A 184 -30.38 -4.26 -2.33
CA LEU A 184 -29.83 -5.35 -3.15
C LEU A 184 -28.75 -6.14 -2.39
N PHE A 185 -27.84 -5.46 -1.68
CA PHE A 185 -26.83 -6.12 -0.85
C PHE A 185 -27.45 -6.94 0.28
N LYS A 186 -28.49 -6.41 0.94
CA LYS A 186 -29.24 -7.15 1.98
C LYS A 186 -29.91 -8.41 1.42
N LEU A 187 -30.50 -8.34 0.23
CA LEU A 187 -31.05 -9.50 -0.47
C LEU A 187 -29.97 -10.53 -0.84
N ALA A 188 -28.77 -10.05 -1.21
CA ALA A 188 -27.63 -10.92 -1.49
C ALA A 188 -27.02 -11.57 -0.21
N GLY A 189 -27.24 -10.99 0.97
CA GLY A 189 -26.81 -11.49 2.27
C GLY A 189 -25.32 -11.32 2.54
N GLN A 190 -24.45 -11.86 1.69
CA GLN A 190 -22.99 -11.74 1.74
C GLN A 190 -22.49 -11.05 0.47
N VAL A 191 -21.61 -10.07 0.65
CA VAL A 191 -21.00 -9.30 -0.44
C VAL A 191 -19.48 -9.31 -0.31
N TRP A 192 -18.78 -9.60 -1.39
CA TRP A 192 -17.33 -9.58 -1.44
C TRP A 192 -16.80 -8.16 -1.53
N ILE A 193 -15.96 -7.81 -0.56
CA ILE A 193 -15.25 -6.54 -0.54
C ILE A 193 -13.76 -6.74 -0.72
N SER A 194 -13.11 -5.80 -1.40
CA SER A 194 -11.67 -5.80 -1.55
C SER A 194 -11.01 -5.48 -0.22
N TYR A 195 -9.86 -6.11 0.02
CA TYR A 195 -9.07 -5.85 1.19
C TYR A 195 -8.32 -4.52 1.09
N GLY A 196 -8.82 -3.51 1.80
CA GLY A 196 -8.22 -2.19 1.85
C GLY A 196 -7.21 -2.03 2.98
N ILE A 197 -6.11 -2.80 3.02
CA ILE A 197 -5.01 -2.45 3.95
C ILE A 197 -4.51 -1.05 3.56
N PRO A 198 -4.47 -0.10 4.50
CA PRO A 198 -3.75 1.14 4.29
C PRO A 198 -2.27 0.83 4.08
N PHE A 199 -1.69 1.20 2.94
CA PHE A 199 -0.31 0.85 2.58
C PHE A 199 0.73 1.37 3.60
N ILE A 200 0.38 2.37 4.40
CA ILE A 200 1.12 2.80 5.58
C ILE A 200 1.48 1.64 6.55
N VAL A 201 0.67 0.58 6.64
CA VAL A 201 0.94 -0.58 7.50
C VAL A 201 2.14 -1.37 6.97
N PRO A 202 2.14 -1.88 5.72
CA PRO A 202 3.33 -2.41 5.08
C PRO A 202 4.53 -1.45 5.10
N LEU A 203 4.28 -0.14 4.91
CA LEU A 203 5.35 0.87 4.92
C LEU A 203 6.04 0.96 6.28
N THR A 204 5.26 0.93 7.36
CA THR A 204 5.77 0.94 8.74
C THR A 204 6.54 -0.35 9.03
N ALA A 205 6.01 -1.50 8.63
CA ALA A 205 6.71 -2.78 8.78
C ALA A 205 8.02 -2.80 7.96
N GLY A 206 8.00 -2.24 6.75
CA GLY A 206 9.17 -2.07 5.90
C GLY A 206 10.22 -1.16 6.52
N PHE A 207 9.79 -0.08 7.20
CA PHE A 207 10.67 0.81 7.95
C PHE A 207 11.38 0.09 9.10
N LEU A 208 10.62 -0.63 9.93
CA LEU A 208 11.19 -1.40 11.04
C LEU A 208 12.14 -2.49 10.53
N SER A 209 11.74 -3.20 9.47
CA SER A 209 12.57 -4.19 8.81
C SER A 209 13.87 -3.58 8.28
N ALA A 210 13.80 -2.44 7.58
CA ALA A 210 14.99 -1.79 7.05
C ALA A 210 15.92 -1.28 8.17
N LEU A 211 15.34 -0.83 9.29
CA LEU A 211 16.09 -0.31 10.43
C LEU A 211 16.88 -1.41 11.15
N PHE A 212 16.26 -2.57 11.39
CA PHE A 212 16.88 -3.65 12.17
C PHE A 212 17.56 -4.71 11.30
N PHE A 213 16.87 -5.14 10.24
CA PHE A 213 17.36 -6.22 9.38
C PHE A 213 18.16 -5.68 8.19
N GLY A 214 17.71 -4.59 7.58
CA GLY A 214 18.28 -4.04 6.35
C GLY A 214 17.40 -4.31 5.13
N ASP A 215 18.00 -4.31 3.95
CA ASP A 215 17.29 -4.55 2.69
C ASP A 215 17.08 -6.06 2.48
N ILE A 216 15.82 -6.51 2.59
CA ILE A 216 15.45 -7.92 2.45
C ILE A 216 15.78 -8.43 1.04
N LEU A 217 15.50 -7.64 0.01
CA LEU A 217 15.72 -8.05 -1.37
C LEU A 217 17.22 -8.24 -1.62
N PHE A 218 18.03 -7.29 -1.16
CA PHE A 218 19.47 -7.39 -1.26
C PHE A 218 20.01 -8.62 -0.51
N PHE A 219 19.53 -8.88 0.70
CA PHE A 219 19.89 -10.08 1.46
C PHE A 219 19.55 -11.38 0.72
N LEU A 220 18.35 -11.45 0.12
CA LEU A 220 17.92 -12.61 -0.67
C LEU A 220 18.79 -12.80 -1.91
N ILE A 221 19.06 -11.73 -2.65
CA ILE A 221 19.95 -11.78 -3.84
C ILE A 221 21.35 -12.25 -3.42
N LYS A 222 21.91 -11.66 -2.36
CA LYS A 222 23.21 -12.00 -1.81
C LYS A 222 23.28 -13.49 -1.45
N SER A 223 22.27 -13.99 -0.72
CA SER A 223 22.16 -15.40 -0.33
C SER A 223 22.06 -16.35 -1.51
N VAL A 224 21.32 -15.99 -2.56
CA VAL A 224 21.17 -16.82 -3.78
C VAL A 224 22.43 -16.78 -4.65
N SER A 225 23.09 -15.62 -4.73
CA SER A 225 24.33 -15.46 -5.51
C SER A 225 25.56 -16.03 -4.81
N GLY A 226 25.47 -16.40 -3.52
CA GLY A 226 26.57 -16.98 -2.76
C GLY A 226 27.74 -16.04 -2.47
N VAL A 227 27.48 -14.72 -2.53
CA VAL A 227 28.45 -13.64 -2.22
C VAL A 227 28.07 -12.96 -0.91
#